data_AF-A0A0M3JJA3-F1
#
_entry.id   AF-A0A0M3JJA3-F1
#
_cell.length_a   1.000
_cell.length_b   1.000
_cell.length_c   1.000
_cell.angle_alpha   90.00
_cell.angle_beta   90.00
_cell.angle_gamma   90.00
#
_symmetry.space_group_name_H-M   'P 1'
#
loop_
_entity.id
_entity.type
_entity.pdbx_description
1 polymer ?
#
loop_
_entity_poly.entity_id
_entity_poly.type
_entity_poly.pdbx_seq_one_letter_code
_entity_poly.pdbx_strand_id
1 'polypeptide(L)'
;MVAERICLWCSIFLYYLESASSISVYWNVPTRVCIKRGIDLELSRYGIRTNADERFYGNEVVTFYEGKIGLYPLYNVNQNATYTINHGLPQVSSIVRSRATNSP
;
A
#
# COMPACT_ATOMS: atom_id res chain seq x y z
N MET A 1 6.60 -32.70 -41.36
CA MET A 1 6.43 -31.23 -41.33
C MET A 1 5.22 -30.71 -40.52
N VAL A 2 4.35 -31.57 -39.97
CA VAL A 2 3.22 -31.11 -39.11
C VAL A 2 3.59 -31.09 -37.61
N ALA A 3 4.45 -32.00 -37.15
CA ALA A 3 4.86 -32.10 -35.74
C ALA A 3 5.69 -30.89 -35.25
N GLU A 4 6.58 -30.34 -36.08
CA GLU A 4 7.44 -29.21 -35.68
C GLU A 4 6.65 -27.90 -35.48
N ARG A 5 5.56 -27.70 -36.25
CA ARG A 5 4.69 -26.52 -36.11
C ARG A 5 3.82 -26.58 -34.86
N ILE A 6 3.41 -27.78 -34.44
CA ILE A 6 2.66 -28.00 -33.19
C ILE A 6 3.56 -27.75 -31.98
N CYS A 7 4.81 -28.22 -32.01
CA CYS A 7 5.77 -27.95 -30.93
C CYS A 7 6.06 -26.46 -30.76
N LEU A 8 6.28 -25.71 -31.84
CA LEU A 8 6.51 -24.26 -31.77
C LEU A 8 5.33 -23.50 -31.15
N TRP A 9 4.09 -23.85 -31.53
CA TRP A 9 2.89 -23.27 -30.93
C TRP A 9 2.71 -23.68 -29.47
N CYS A 10 3.06 -24.92 -29.13
CA CYS A 10 3.05 -25.39 -27.75
C CYS A 10 4.12 -24.68 -26.90
N SER A 11 5.32 -24.42 -27.43
CA SER A 11 6.38 -23.65 -26.76
C SER A 11 6.00 -22.18 -26.56
N ILE A 12 5.35 -21.56 -27.56
CA ILE A 12 4.83 -20.19 -27.45
C ILE A 12 3.65 -20.14 -26.46
N PHE A 13 2.75 -21.12 -26.50
CA PHE A 13 1.61 -21.20 -25.58
C PHE A 13 2.04 -21.51 -24.15
N LEU A 14 3.08 -22.34 -23.95
CA LEU A 14 3.71 -22.59 -22.65
C LEU A 14 4.46 -21.36 -22.14
N TYR A 15 5.15 -20.60 -23.00
CA TYR A 15 5.74 -19.29 -22.65
C TYR A 15 4.68 -18.28 -22.19
N TYR A 16 3.49 -18.28 -22.82
CA TYR A 16 2.35 -17.46 -22.39
C TYR A 16 1.65 -18.01 -21.14
N LEU A 17 1.61 -19.32 -20.92
CA LEU A 17 1.06 -19.95 -19.71
C LEU A 17 1.99 -19.80 -18.50
N GLU A 18 3.29 -19.60 -18.75
CA GLU A 18 4.27 -19.14 -17.76
C GLU A 18 4.20 -17.61 -17.54
N SER A 19 3.07 -17.00 -17.88
CA SER A 19 2.59 -15.78 -17.21
C SER A 19 2.15 -16.10 -15.78
N ALA A 20 3.06 -16.72 -15.04
CA ALA A 20 2.94 -16.95 -13.62
C ALA A 20 2.56 -15.61 -12.97
N SER A 21 1.45 -15.61 -12.22
CA SER A 21 0.99 -14.50 -11.39
C SER A 21 2.18 -13.73 -10.81
N SER A 22 2.41 -12.51 -11.28
CA SER A 22 3.55 -11.71 -10.83
C SER A 22 3.33 -11.26 -9.38
N ILE A 23 4.04 -11.87 -8.43
CA ILE A 23 4.03 -11.41 -7.05
C ILE A 23 4.82 -10.10 -7.00
N SER A 24 4.15 -9.01 -6.63
CA SER A 24 4.79 -7.73 -6.38
C SER A 24 4.97 -7.52 -4.88
N VAL A 25 6.17 -7.14 -4.47
CA VAL A 25 6.49 -6.81 -3.08
C VAL A 25 6.68 -5.30 -2.98
N TYR A 26 5.99 -4.66 -2.04
CA TYR A 26 6.03 -3.22 -1.81
C TYR A 26 6.64 -2.91 -0.45
N TRP A 27 7.46 -1.86 -0.39
CA TRP A 27 8.12 -1.42 0.84
C TRP A 27 7.33 -0.33 1.54
N ASN A 28 6.71 -0.68 2.67
CA ASN A 28 5.91 0.23 3.50
C ASN A 28 6.55 0.49 4.87
N VAL A 29 7.88 0.67 4.90
CA VAL A 29 8.66 0.96 6.12
C VAL A 29 9.25 2.37 6.00
N PRO A 30 9.27 3.20 7.06
CA PRO A 30 9.72 4.61 7.00
C PRO A 30 11.25 4.76 6.96
N THR A 31 11.91 4.14 5.98
CA THR A 31 13.38 4.01 5.90
C THR A 31 14.10 5.24 5.33
N ARG A 32 13.38 6.27 4.87
CA ARG A 32 13.98 7.57 4.50
C ARG A 32 14.91 8.16 5.57
N VAL A 33 14.64 7.90 6.85
CA VAL A 33 15.50 8.35 7.96
C VAL A 33 16.86 7.63 7.94
N CYS A 34 16.92 6.38 7.48
CA CYS A 34 18.14 5.60 7.32
C CYS A 34 19.00 6.13 6.15
N ILE A 35 18.38 6.41 5.00
CA ILE A 35 19.07 7.04 3.86
C ILE A 35 19.76 8.34 4.28
N LYS A 36 19.06 9.19 5.03
CA LYS A 36 19.62 10.46 5.55
C LYS A 36 20.84 10.28 6.46
N ARG A 37 21.02 9.08 7.01
CA ARG A 37 22.17 8.70 7.86
C ARG A 37 23.24 7.93 7.08
N GLY A 38 23.12 7.83 5.75
CA GLY A 38 24.05 7.10 4.90
C GLY A 38 23.86 5.58 4.93
N ILE A 39 22.70 5.09 5.38
CA ILE A 39 22.36 3.67 5.38
C ILE A 39 21.44 3.39 4.19
N ASP A 40 21.97 2.68 3.19
CA ASP A 40 21.22 2.18 2.04
C ASP A 40 20.91 0.69 2.22
N LEU A 41 19.65 0.30 2.00
CA LEU A 41 19.18 -1.08 2.14
C LEU A 41 19.20 -1.85 0.81
N GLU A 42 19.50 -1.19 -0.31
CA GLU A 42 19.59 -1.77 -1.65
C GLU A 42 18.33 -2.56 -2.07
N LEU A 43 17.14 -2.08 -1.70
CA LEU A 43 15.86 -2.81 -1.84
C LEU A 43 15.54 -3.22 -3.28
N SER A 44 16.00 -2.43 -4.27
CA SER A 44 15.82 -2.72 -5.69
C SER A 44 16.48 -4.04 -6.13
N ARG A 45 17.56 -4.46 -5.46
CA ARG A 45 18.26 -5.73 -5.74
C ARG A 45 17.37 -6.95 -5.51
N TYR A 46 16.38 -6.83 -4.65
CA TYR A 46 15.46 -7.91 -4.29
C TYR A 46 14.12 -7.83 -5.04
N GLY A 47 14.00 -6.95 -6.05
CA GLY A 47 12.74 -6.72 -6.76
C GLY A 47 11.65 -6.09 -5.90
N ILE A 48 12.02 -5.45 -4.78
CA ILE A 48 11.08 -4.75 -3.89
C ILE A 48 10.82 -3.35 -4.46
N ARG A 49 9.55 -3.01 -4.63
CA ARG A 49 9.11 -1.70 -5.13
C ARG A 49 9.07 -0.69 -3.97
N THR A 50 9.65 0.49 -4.19
CA THR A 50 9.80 1.54 -3.17
C THR A 50 9.28 2.87 -3.68
N ASN A 51 8.67 3.67 -2.80
CA ASN A 51 8.38 5.06 -3.12
C ASN A 51 9.68 5.83 -3.43
N ALA A 52 9.57 6.87 -4.27
CA ALA A 52 10.72 7.75 -4.57
C ALA A 52 11.39 8.28 -3.29
N ASP A 53 12.73 8.17 -3.22
CA ASP A 53 13.56 8.50 -2.05
C ASP A 53 13.15 7.79 -0.75
N GLU A 54 12.56 6.59 -0.87
CA GLU A 54 11.97 5.80 0.21
C GLU A 54 11.03 6.62 1.12
N ARG A 55 10.31 7.60 0.53
CA ARG A 55 9.29 8.37 1.24
C ARG A 55 8.20 7.44 1.78
N PHE A 56 7.73 7.71 2.99
CA PHE A 56 6.68 6.89 3.60
C PHE A 56 5.30 7.03 2.90
N TYR A 57 5.04 8.20 2.30
CA TYR A 57 3.89 8.43 1.42
C TYR A 57 4.43 8.67 0.00
N GLY A 58 3.92 7.94 -0.99
CA GLY A 58 4.44 8.07 -2.36
C GLY A 58 3.65 7.29 -3.41
N ASN A 59 4.30 7.08 -4.54
CA ASN A 59 3.73 6.58 -5.79
C ASN A 59 3.57 5.04 -5.87
N GLU A 60 4.32 4.28 -5.07
CA GLU A 60 4.23 2.81 -5.05
C GLU A 60 3.25 2.34 -3.98
N VAL A 61 3.30 2.92 -2.78
CA VAL A 61 2.42 2.57 -1.66
C VAL A 61 2.18 3.77 -0.74
N VAL A 62 0.96 3.90 -0.24
CA VAL A 62 0.56 4.95 0.71
C VAL A 62 -0.37 4.36 1.77
N THR A 63 -0.09 4.64 3.05
CA THR A 63 -0.94 4.19 4.17
C THR A 63 -1.55 5.40 4.86
N PHE A 64 -2.87 5.46 4.90
CA PHE A 64 -3.59 6.51 5.59
C PHE A 64 -4.03 6.03 6.97
N TYR A 65 -3.38 6.58 8.00
CA TYR A 65 -3.80 6.38 9.37
C TYR A 65 -5.04 7.23 9.68
N GLU A 66 -5.75 6.86 10.74
CA GLU A 66 -7.06 7.40 11.17
C GLU A 66 -7.22 8.92 11.02
N GLY A 67 -6.20 9.72 11.36
CA GLY A 67 -6.23 11.18 11.28
C GLY A 67 -5.84 11.79 9.92
N LYS A 68 -5.65 10.97 8.88
CA LYS A 68 -5.20 11.42 7.55
C LYS A 68 -6.31 11.46 6.52
N ILE A 69 -7.35 10.63 6.66
CA ILE A 69 -8.52 10.66 5.77
C ILE A 69 -9.76 10.87 6.62
N GLY A 70 -10.36 12.04 6.48
CA GLY A 70 -11.66 12.30 7.06
C GLY A 70 -11.64 12.43 8.58
N LEU A 71 -12.85 12.43 9.14
CA LEU A 71 -13.09 12.37 10.57
C LEU A 71 -13.67 10.99 10.89
N TYR A 72 -12.79 10.02 11.17
CA TYR A 72 -13.22 8.67 11.49
C TYR A 72 -13.87 8.63 12.89
N PRO A 73 -15.07 8.05 13.04
CA PRO A 73 -15.72 7.91 14.33
C PRO A 73 -15.17 6.73 15.12
N LEU A 74 -14.84 6.97 16.39
CA LEU A 74 -14.35 5.94 17.29
C LEU A 74 -14.64 6.26 18.75
N TYR A 75 -14.60 5.22 19.57
CA TYR A 75 -14.47 5.34 21.01
C TYR A 75 -13.00 5.27 21.39
N ASN A 76 -12.54 6.25 22.15
CA ASN A 76 -11.23 6.20 22.77
C ASN A 76 -11.42 5.69 24.21
N VAL A 77 -10.84 4.52 24.47
CA VAL A 77 -10.87 3.87 25.78
C VAL A 77 -9.51 4.05 26.42
N ASN A 78 -9.43 4.93 27.40
CA ASN A 78 -8.26 5.06 28.27
C ASN A 78 -8.57 4.46 29.64
N GLN A 79 -7.53 4.18 30.43
CA GLN A 79 -7.64 3.49 31.73
C GLN A 79 -8.69 4.09 32.69
N ASN A 80 -8.98 5.39 32.58
CA ASN A 80 -9.91 6.11 33.47
C ASN A 80 -11.25 6.50 32.84
N ALA A 81 -11.41 6.46 31.52
CA ALA A 81 -12.63 6.90 30.86
C ALA A 81 -12.74 6.42 29.41
N THR A 82 -13.98 6.25 28.96
CA THR A 82 -14.33 6.13 27.54
C THR A 82 -14.92 7.45 27.06
N TYR A 83 -14.38 8.01 25.98
CA TYR A 83 -14.96 9.20 25.33
C TYR A 83 -15.09 8.99 23.82
N THR A 84 -16.02 9.70 23.21
CA THR A 84 -16.29 9.60 21.77
C THR A 84 -15.46 10.61 20.98
N ILE A 85 -14.90 10.16 19.86
CA ILE A 85 -14.30 11.00 18.84
C ILE A 85 -15.21 10.93 17.61
N ASN A 86 -15.52 12.10 17.03
CA ASN A 86 -16.40 12.24 15.87
C ASN A 86 -17.76 11.55 16.03
N HIS A 87 -18.37 11.64 17.22
CA HIS A 87 -19.64 10.99 17.60
C HIS A 87 -19.57 9.46 17.79
N GLY A 88 -18.38 8.85 17.69
CA GLY A 88 -18.12 7.48 18.11
C GLY A 88 -18.55 6.39 17.13
N LEU A 89 -19.70 6.57 16.46
CA LEU A 89 -20.25 5.59 15.52
C LEU A 89 -20.63 6.22 14.17
N PRO A 90 -20.39 5.54 13.04
CA PRO A 90 -20.71 6.07 11.71
C PRO A 90 -22.15 6.55 11.53
N GLN A 91 -23.13 5.87 12.11
CA GLN A 91 -24.56 6.22 11.94
C GLN A 91 -24.98 7.51 12.65
N VAL A 92 -24.16 8.04 13.57
CA VAL A 92 -24.41 9.32 14.26
C VAL A 92 -23.40 10.41 13.87
N SER A 93 -22.54 10.13 12.88
CA SER A 93 -21.53 11.06 12.39
C SER A 93 -21.95 11.73 11.08
N SER A 94 -21.56 12.99 10.88
CA SER A 94 -21.83 13.69 9.62
C SER A 94 -20.81 13.33 8.54
N ILE A 95 -21.30 12.73 7.45
CA ILE A 95 -20.47 12.43 6.27
C ILE A 95 -19.95 13.70 5.58
N VAL A 96 -20.76 14.78 5.56
CA VAL A 96 -20.36 16.07 4.98
C VAL A 96 -19.18 16.64 5.75
N ARG A 97 -19.22 16.55 7.07
CA ARG A 97 -18.12 16.98 7.94
C ARG A 97 -16.87 16.14 7.73
N SER A 98 -17.02 14.82 7.61
CA SER A 98 -15.90 13.90 7.36
C SER A 98 -15.24 14.14 6.00
N ARG A 99 -15.98 14.54 4.97
CA ARG A 99 -15.41 14.88 3.65
C ARG A 99 -14.62 16.18 3.64
N ALA A 100 -14.90 17.11 4.54
CA ALA A 100 -14.33 18.46 4.52
C ALA A 100 -12.87 18.54 5.03
N THR A 101 -12.30 17.45 5.55
CA THR A 101 -10.90 17.42 5.95
C THR A 101 -10.03 16.97 4.77
N ASN A 102 -9.29 17.93 4.21
CA ASN A 102 -8.32 17.65 3.16
C ASN A 102 -7.21 16.76 3.73
N SER A 103 -7.03 15.57 3.14
CA SER A 103 -5.76 14.85 3.28
C SER A 103 -4.67 15.67 2.58
N PRO A 104 -3.47 15.84 3.17
CA PRO A 104 -2.31 16.32 2.42
C PRO A 104 -1.93 15.33 1.31
#